data_AF-A0A2I0IVJ6-F1
#
_entry.id   AF-A0A2I0IVJ6-F1
#
_cell.length_a   1.000
_cell.length_b   1.000
_cell.length_c   1.000
_cell.angle_alpha   90.00
_cell.angle_beta   90.00
_cell.angle_gamma   90.00
#
_symmetry.space_group_name_H-M   'P 1'
#
loop_
_entity.id
_entity.type
_entity.pdbx_description
1 polymer ?
#
loop_
_entity_poly.entity_id
_entity_poly.type
_entity_poly.pdbx_seq_one_letter_code
_entity_poly.pdbx_strand_id
1 'polypeptide(L)'
;MSELEERDTYIIHRDHSQELATFASPESWHRFILQSMPNPEDNGSTVRDREVPAYLSTYKDSFGKLHTTRTTEFPSLKRSSGIWQASSYGKVVIIGLINTRVWPENESFNDRGIQPTPKRWKGNCENGTAFSLPACNKKLIRARVFNKRIIAAGRPIANYDYDSARAFKGHRTHTSFTIAGPPMPGVSHFGYARGIAQGVAPAAHVAMYKVVSAVDLV
;
A
#
# COMPACT_ATOMS: atom_id res chain seq x y z
N MET A 1 -24.35 -22.63 -12.24
CA MET A 1 -23.33 -21.57 -12.00
C MET A 1 -24.11 -20.29 -11.80
N SER A 2 -24.24 -19.81 -10.57
CA SER A 2 -24.87 -18.51 -10.31
C SER A 2 -23.96 -17.42 -10.84
N GLU A 3 -24.50 -16.51 -11.65
CA GLU A 3 -23.83 -15.25 -11.96
C GLU A 3 -23.45 -14.58 -10.64
N LEU A 4 -22.17 -14.25 -10.48
CA LEU A 4 -21.70 -13.47 -9.34
C LEU A 4 -22.28 -12.07 -9.52
N GLU A 5 -23.29 -11.71 -8.73
CA GLU A 5 -23.80 -10.33 -8.71
C GLU A 5 -22.65 -9.39 -8.37
N GLU A 6 -22.27 -8.58 -9.35
CA GLU A 6 -21.24 -7.57 -9.18
C GLU A 6 -21.79 -6.47 -8.26
N ARG A 7 -21.25 -6.39 -7.05
CA ARG A 7 -21.69 -5.41 -6.07
C ARG A 7 -20.98 -4.08 -6.27
N ASP A 8 -21.75 -3.02 -6.40
CA ASP A 8 -21.22 -1.66 -6.29
C ASP A 8 -20.71 -1.39 -4.88
N THR A 9 -19.57 -0.69 -4.81
CA THR A 9 -18.89 -0.35 -3.55
C THR A 9 -18.82 1.17 -3.41
N TYR A 10 -19.03 1.67 -2.19
CA TYR A 10 -19.09 3.09 -1.89
C TYR A 10 -18.20 3.43 -0.69
N ILE A 11 -17.58 4.61 -0.72
CA ILE A 11 -16.81 5.19 0.37
C ILE A 11 -17.69 6.22 1.06
N ILE A 12 -17.91 6.04 2.37
CA ILE A 12 -18.74 6.93 3.18
C ILE A 12 -17.83 7.69 4.13
N HIS A 13 -17.79 9.02 3.97
CA HIS A 13 -17.05 9.92 4.87
C HIS A 13 -17.93 10.31 6.04
N ARG A 14 -17.33 10.31 7.23
CA ARG A 14 -17.99 10.62 8.49
C ARG A 14 -17.17 11.52 9.39
N ASP A 15 -17.87 12.26 10.23
CA ASP A 15 -17.31 13.04 11.32
C ASP A 15 -17.16 12.19 12.58
N HIS A 16 -15.96 11.63 12.80
CA HIS A 16 -15.67 10.83 13.98
C HIS A 16 -15.80 11.60 15.31
N SER A 17 -15.82 12.94 15.31
CA SER A 17 -16.04 13.70 16.55
C SER A 17 -17.47 13.57 17.08
N GLN A 18 -18.40 13.15 16.23
CA GLN A 18 -19.80 12.90 16.56
C GLN A 18 -20.08 11.41 16.87
N GLU A 19 -19.05 10.59 17.03
CA GLU A 19 -19.19 9.19 17.40
C GLU A 19 -19.86 9.07 18.77
N LEU A 20 -21.07 8.52 18.79
CA LEU A 20 -21.86 8.37 20.00
C LEU A 20 -21.28 7.24 20.85
N ALA A 21 -20.92 7.55 22.11
CA ALA A 21 -20.39 6.59 23.08
C ALA A 21 -21.36 5.42 23.40
N THR A 22 -22.61 5.50 22.95
CA THR A 22 -23.64 4.47 23.10
C THR A 22 -23.36 3.20 22.29
N PHE A 23 -22.52 3.28 21.24
CA PHE A 23 -22.20 2.13 20.41
C PHE A 23 -21.02 1.31 20.96
N ALA A 24 -21.14 -0.01 20.93
CA ALA A 24 -20.13 -0.92 21.47
C ALA A 24 -18.80 -0.93 20.68
N SER A 25 -18.84 -0.52 19.41
CA SER A 25 -17.65 -0.34 18.56
C SER A 25 -17.93 0.60 17.39
N PRO A 26 -16.89 1.19 16.78
CA PRO A 26 -17.03 1.98 15.55
C PRO A 26 -17.79 1.21 14.47
N GLU A 27 -17.53 -0.10 14.29
CA GLU A 27 -18.20 -0.92 13.29
C GLU A 27 -19.71 -1.04 13.54
N SER A 28 -20.14 -1.12 14.80
CA SER A 28 -21.57 -1.21 15.15
C SER A 28 -22.31 0.10 14.84
N TRP A 29 -21.69 1.23 15.16
CA TRP A 29 -22.17 2.55 14.74
C TRP A 29 -22.21 2.67 13.22
N HIS A 30 -21.16 2.17 12.54
CA HIS A 30 -21.07 2.22 11.09
C HIS A 30 -22.23 1.50 10.41
N ARG A 31 -22.59 0.32 10.93
CA ARG A 31 -23.68 -0.52 10.43
C ARG A 31 -25.05 0.12 10.67
N PHE A 32 -25.26 0.72 11.85
CA PHE A 32 -26.49 1.45 12.17
C PHE A 32 -26.74 2.61 11.20
N ILE A 33 -25.70 3.41 10.96
CA ILE A 33 -25.76 4.53 10.01
C ILE A 33 -26.05 4.03 8.59
N LEU A 34 -25.38 2.96 8.14
CA LEU A 34 -25.61 2.34 6.84
C LEU A 34 -27.06 1.86 6.64
N GLN A 35 -27.64 1.23 7.67
CA GLN A 35 -29.04 0.78 7.65
C GLN A 35 -30.04 1.96 7.65
N SER A 36 -29.60 3.12 8.09
CA SER A 36 -30.40 4.35 8.15
C SER A 36 -30.31 5.17 6.86
N MET A 37 -29.42 4.82 5.93
CA MET A 37 -29.28 5.54 4.66
C MET A 37 -30.29 5.04 3.61
N PRO A 38 -30.83 5.94 2.76
CA PRO A 38 -31.66 5.55 1.63
C PRO A 38 -30.89 4.68 0.62
N ASN A 39 -31.61 3.85 -0.14
CA ASN A 39 -30.98 2.99 -1.14
C ASN A 39 -30.35 3.84 -2.28
N PRO A 40 -29.09 3.61 -2.69
CA PRO A 40 -28.41 4.46 -3.67
C PRO A 40 -29.02 4.41 -5.08
N GLU A 41 -29.83 3.40 -5.37
CA GLU A 41 -30.46 3.18 -6.68
C GLU A 41 -31.69 4.07 -6.94
N ASP A 42 -32.08 4.91 -5.97
CA ASP A 42 -33.22 5.83 -6.11
C ASP A 42 -32.82 7.03 -6.98
N ASN A 43 -32.66 6.74 -8.27
CA ASN A 43 -32.15 7.61 -9.32
C ASN A 43 -33.22 8.65 -9.69
N GLY A 44 -33.38 9.71 -8.89
CA GLY A 44 -34.30 10.78 -9.28
C GLY A 44 -34.81 11.74 -8.24
N SER A 45 -34.29 11.76 -7.01
CA SER A 45 -34.62 12.86 -6.12
C SER A 45 -33.42 13.28 -5.29
N THR A 46 -33.25 14.60 -5.20
CA THR A 46 -32.53 15.29 -4.13
C THR A 46 -33.17 14.91 -2.79
N VAL A 47 -32.98 13.67 -2.36
CA VAL A 47 -33.24 13.23 -1.00
C VAL A 47 -32.17 13.92 -0.18
N ARG A 48 -32.57 15.07 0.36
CA ARG A 48 -31.79 15.94 1.22
C ARG A 48 -30.95 15.07 2.16
N ASP A 49 -29.67 15.40 2.29
CA ASP A 49 -28.70 14.97 3.32
C ASP A 49 -29.18 15.24 4.77
N ARG A 50 -30.48 15.18 5.04
CA ARG A 50 -31.09 15.54 6.30
C ARG A 50 -31.00 14.38 7.28
N GLU A 51 -30.08 14.58 8.22
CA GLU A 51 -30.13 14.10 9.61
C GLU A 51 -29.71 12.66 9.87
N VAL A 52 -28.70 12.16 9.13
CA VAL A 52 -27.90 11.03 9.65
C VAL A 52 -26.73 11.64 10.43
N PRO A 53 -26.71 11.56 11.78
CA PRO A 53 -25.64 12.16 12.58
C PRO A 53 -24.26 11.67 12.11
N ALA A 54 -23.29 12.60 12.07
CA ALA A 54 -21.94 12.36 11.58
C ALA A 54 -21.76 11.99 10.10
N TYR A 55 -22.82 11.89 9.29
CA TYR A 55 -22.66 11.68 7.84
C TYR A 55 -22.16 12.94 7.15
N LEU A 56 -21.17 12.83 6.27
CA LEU A 56 -20.61 13.96 5.53
C LEU A 56 -20.83 13.84 4.02
N SER A 57 -20.50 12.68 3.42
CA SER A 57 -20.60 12.48 1.98
C SER A 57 -20.39 11.02 1.60
N THR A 58 -20.93 10.61 0.46
CA THR A 58 -20.71 9.28 -0.15
C THR A 58 -20.13 9.44 -1.55
N TYR A 59 -19.15 8.61 -1.88
CA TYR A 59 -18.56 8.53 -3.22
C TYR A 59 -18.60 7.10 -3.71
N LYS A 60 -18.90 6.90 -5.00
CA LYS A 60 -18.71 5.59 -5.63
C LYS A 60 -17.21 5.25 -5.63
N ASP A 61 -16.88 4.04 -5.18
CA ASP A 61 -15.49 3.58 -5.14
C ASP A 61 -14.97 3.37 -6.58
N SER A 62 -13.70 3.70 -6.80
CA SER A 62 -13.09 3.70 -8.14
C SER A 62 -11.67 3.15 -8.10
N PHE A 63 -11.20 2.63 -9.24
CA PHE A 63 -9.84 2.08 -9.32
C PHE A 63 -8.82 3.22 -9.49
N GLY A 64 -7.75 3.15 -8.71
CA GLY A 64 -6.63 4.08 -8.85
C GLY A 64 -5.79 3.77 -10.09
N LYS A 65 -5.41 4.80 -10.85
CA LYS A 65 -4.47 4.66 -11.97
C LYS A 65 -3.04 4.70 -11.46
N LEU A 66 -2.24 3.68 -11.80
CA LEU A 66 -0.80 3.72 -11.53
C LEU A 66 -0.12 4.75 -12.42
N HIS A 67 0.67 5.63 -11.79
CA HIS A 67 1.58 6.53 -12.49
C HIS A 67 3.02 6.01 -12.31
N THR A 68 3.66 5.56 -13.39
CA THR A 68 5.12 5.27 -13.43
C THR A 68 5.82 6.12 -14.47
N THR A 69 5.21 7.24 -14.86
CA THR A 69 5.64 8.07 -15.97
C THR A 69 6.85 8.90 -15.58
N ARG A 70 8.04 8.32 -15.83
CA ARG A 70 9.33 9.00 -15.96
C ARG A 70 9.99 9.38 -14.62
N THR A 71 11.20 8.87 -14.41
CA THR A 71 12.10 9.32 -13.35
C THR A 71 12.51 10.76 -13.62
N THR A 72 12.47 11.61 -12.59
CA THR A 72 13.07 12.95 -12.62
C THR A 72 14.59 12.83 -12.68
N GLU A 73 15.24 13.84 -13.26
CA GLU A 73 16.70 13.95 -13.43
C GLU A 73 17.51 13.59 -12.18
N PHE A 74 18.72 13.08 -12.44
CA PHE A 74 19.64 12.50 -11.46
C PHE A 74 19.97 13.52 -10.35
N PRO A 75 19.47 13.33 -9.11
CA PRO A 75 19.86 14.22 -8.03
C PRO A 75 21.36 14.06 -7.82
N SER A 76 22.11 15.15 -7.71
CA SER A 76 23.58 15.15 -7.51
C SER A 76 23.98 14.67 -6.10
N LEU A 77 23.49 13.49 -5.70
CA LEU A 77 23.73 12.84 -4.43
C LEU A 77 25.19 12.38 -4.38
N LYS A 78 25.92 12.82 -3.35
CA LYS A 78 27.32 12.47 -3.12
C LYS A 78 27.41 11.60 -1.86
N ARG A 79 28.20 10.53 -1.90
CA ARG A 79 28.36 9.60 -0.77
C ARG A 79 29.02 10.28 0.44
N SER A 80 30.03 11.10 0.23
CA SER A 80 30.82 11.71 1.30
C SER A 80 30.39 13.13 1.68
N SER A 81 29.31 13.68 1.11
CA SER A 81 28.87 15.06 1.35
C SER A 81 27.42 15.30 0.94
N GLY A 82 26.87 16.45 1.32
CA GLY A 82 25.51 16.83 0.94
C GLY A 82 24.43 16.05 1.68
N ILE A 83 23.25 15.90 1.07
CA ILE A 83 22.05 15.46 1.76
C ILE A 83 22.12 14.02 2.29
N TRP A 84 22.89 13.12 1.67
CA TRP A 84 23.07 11.76 2.20
C TRP A 84 23.79 11.73 3.54
N GLN A 85 24.85 12.52 3.69
CA GLN A 85 25.54 12.63 4.96
C GLN A 85 24.65 13.35 6.00
N ALA A 86 24.03 14.46 5.61
CA ALA A 86 23.16 15.24 6.50
C ALA A 86 21.93 14.46 6.99
N SER A 87 21.31 13.64 6.12
CA SER A 87 20.15 12.79 6.46
C SER A 87 20.53 11.42 7.00
N SER A 88 21.83 11.15 7.18
CA SER A 88 22.32 9.82 7.54
C SER A 88 21.75 8.72 6.63
N TYR A 89 21.64 8.98 5.32
CA TYR A 89 21.12 8.05 4.32
C TYR A 89 19.68 7.56 4.57
N GLY A 90 18.91 8.31 5.36
CA GLY A 90 17.54 7.95 5.75
C GLY A 90 17.46 7.00 6.94
N LYS A 91 18.51 6.88 7.78
CA LYS A 91 18.40 6.12 9.04
C LYS A 91 17.19 6.60 9.84
N VAL A 92 16.45 5.66 10.45
CA VAL A 92 15.24 5.93 11.28
C VAL A 92 14.03 6.46 10.48
N VAL A 93 14.20 6.74 9.18
CA VAL A 93 13.12 7.09 8.26
C VAL A 93 12.39 5.82 7.84
N ILE A 94 11.06 5.92 7.79
CA ILE A 94 10.19 4.85 7.31
C ILE A 94 9.48 5.39 6.07
N ILE A 95 9.64 4.69 4.95
CA ILE A 95 9.01 5.06 3.69
C ILE A 95 7.84 4.13 3.44
N GLY A 96 6.64 4.68 3.43
CA GLY A 96 5.42 3.98 3.03
C GLY A 96 5.29 3.93 1.51
N LEU A 97 5.15 2.74 0.95
CA LEU A 97 4.95 2.52 -0.47
C LEU A 97 3.53 2.03 -0.71
N ILE A 98 2.71 2.89 -1.29
CA ILE A 98 1.41 2.53 -1.86
C ILE A 98 1.69 2.05 -3.27
N ASN A 99 1.70 0.73 -3.46
CA ASN A 99 2.18 0.13 -4.70
C ASN A 99 1.46 -1.19 -4.98
N THR A 100 1.95 -1.95 -5.96
CA THR A 100 1.34 -3.20 -6.39
C THR A 100 1.74 -4.37 -5.49
N ARG A 101 3.04 -4.62 -5.27
CA ARG A 101 3.52 -5.88 -4.64
C ARG A 101 4.95 -5.74 -4.10
N VAL A 102 5.42 -6.73 -3.34
CA VAL A 102 6.81 -6.87 -2.86
C VAL A 102 7.35 -8.30 -3.03
N TRP A 103 8.62 -8.43 -3.40
CA TRP A 103 9.38 -9.68 -3.36
C TRP A 103 10.43 -9.60 -2.24
N PRO A 104 10.11 -10.08 -1.03
CA PRO A 104 10.94 -9.85 0.16
C PRO A 104 12.32 -10.52 0.09
N GLU A 105 12.46 -11.61 -0.67
CA GLU A 105 13.73 -12.32 -0.84
C GLU A 105 14.70 -11.62 -1.80
N ASN A 106 14.31 -10.49 -2.39
CA ASN A 106 15.19 -9.72 -3.26
C ASN A 106 16.24 -9.02 -2.40
N GLU A 107 17.49 -8.96 -2.88
CA GLU A 107 18.58 -8.25 -2.20
C GLU A 107 18.26 -6.78 -1.89
N SER A 108 17.28 -6.18 -2.58
CA SER A 108 16.76 -4.83 -2.29
C SER A 108 16.25 -4.68 -0.85
N PHE A 109 15.82 -5.79 -0.24
CA PHE A 109 15.30 -5.87 1.12
C PHE A 109 16.28 -6.53 2.10
N ASN A 110 17.54 -6.69 1.72
CA ASN A 110 18.58 -7.11 2.63
C ASN A 110 18.71 -6.10 3.77
N ASP A 111 18.73 -6.59 5.01
CA ASP A 111 18.70 -5.75 6.21
C ASP A 111 20.06 -5.67 6.94
N ARG A 112 21.12 -6.13 6.29
CA ARG A 112 22.51 -5.95 6.75
C ARG A 112 22.82 -4.45 6.87
N GLY A 113 23.33 -4.04 8.03
CA GLY A 113 23.64 -2.64 8.32
C GLY A 113 22.41 -1.74 8.56
N ILE A 114 21.19 -2.28 8.46
CA ILE A 114 19.97 -1.55 8.81
C ILE A 114 19.77 -1.59 10.33
N GLN A 115 19.49 -0.43 10.90
CA GLN A 115 19.21 -0.27 12.33
C GLN A 115 17.93 -1.02 12.73
N PRO A 116 17.74 -1.34 14.01
CA PRO A 116 16.46 -1.87 14.48
C PRO A 116 15.29 -0.94 14.14
N THR A 117 14.12 -1.52 13.94
CA THR A 117 12.89 -0.77 13.66
C THR A 117 12.63 0.29 14.75
N PRO A 118 12.30 1.55 14.40
CA PRO A 118 12.10 2.61 15.39
C PRO A 118 10.98 2.26 16.37
N LYS A 119 11.16 2.50 17.68
CA LYS A 119 10.16 2.18 18.73
C LYS A 119 8.79 2.83 18.51
N ARG A 120 8.75 3.96 17.79
CA ARG A 120 7.52 4.67 17.38
C ARG A 120 6.70 3.89 16.35
N TRP A 121 7.30 2.95 15.64
CA TRP A 121 6.62 2.15 14.63
C TRP A 121 5.67 1.16 15.27
N LYS A 122 4.43 1.12 14.78
CA LYS A 122 3.36 0.22 15.24
C LYS A 122 2.80 -0.66 14.12
N GLY A 123 3.34 -0.55 12.91
CA GLY A 123 2.91 -1.38 11.79
C GLY A 123 3.45 -2.81 11.91
N ASN A 124 2.70 -3.75 11.36
CA ASN A 124 3.02 -5.17 11.34
C ASN A 124 2.94 -5.71 9.90
N CYS A 125 3.56 -6.86 9.67
CA CYS A 125 3.34 -7.62 8.45
C CYS A 125 2.14 -8.55 8.60
N GLU A 126 1.37 -8.65 7.53
CA GLU A 126 0.24 -9.56 7.44
C GLU A 126 0.69 -10.86 6.76
N ASN A 127 0.28 -11.99 7.32
CA ASN A 127 0.46 -13.29 6.70
C ASN A 127 -0.55 -13.44 5.54
N GLY A 128 -0.20 -14.21 4.51
CA GLY A 128 -1.11 -14.46 3.39
C GLY A 128 -0.51 -15.44 2.38
N THR A 129 -1.16 -15.58 1.22
CA THR A 129 -0.71 -16.52 0.19
C THR A 129 0.74 -16.21 -0.23
N ALA A 130 1.64 -17.20 -0.09
CA ALA A 130 3.06 -17.07 -0.43
C ALA A 130 3.81 -15.90 0.27
N PHE A 131 3.30 -15.44 1.42
CA PHE A 131 3.92 -14.42 2.25
C PHE A 131 3.79 -14.77 3.72
N SER A 132 4.90 -15.13 4.38
CA SER A 132 4.94 -15.44 5.81
C SER A 132 5.52 -14.29 6.64
N LEU A 133 5.20 -14.22 7.93
CA LEU A 133 5.71 -13.16 8.81
C LEU A 133 7.25 -13.03 8.83
N PRO A 134 8.05 -14.11 8.78
CA PRO A 134 9.50 -14.02 8.69
C PRO A 134 10.04 -13.36 7.42
N ALA A 135 9.20 -13.15 6.40
CA ALA A 135 9.58 -12.41 5.20
C ALA A 135 9.84 -10.91 5.49
N CYS A 136 9.37 -10.41 6.63
CA CYS A 136 9.69 -9.09 7.12
C CYS A 136 10.91 -9.11 8.03
N ASN A 137 11.71 -8.06 7.92
CA ASN A 137 13.00 -7.93 8.60
C ASN A 137 13.22 -6.45 8.96
N LYS A 138 14.44 -6.04 9.31
CA LYS A 138 14.68 -4.62 9.65
C LYS A 138 14.56 -3.69 8.44
N LYS A 139 14.60 -4.19 7.21
CA LYS A 139 14.45 -3.40 5.98
C LYS A 139 12.99 -3.30 5.55
N LEU A 140 12.30 -4.42 5.36
CA LEU A 140 10.85 -4.49 5.12
C LEU A 140 10.14 -4.69 6.47
N ILE A 141 9.68 -3.59 7.06
CA ILE A 141 9.12 -3.59 8.43
C ILE A 141 7.59 -3.71 8.46
N ARG A 142 6.94 -3.69 7.29
CA ARG A 142 5.51 -3.91 7.09
C ARG A 142 5.20 -4.35 5.68
N ALA A 143 4.23 -5.24 5.57
CA ALA A 143 3.61 -5.65 4.33
C ALA A 143 2.12 -5.87 4.60
N ARG A 144 1.27 -5.11 3.91
CA ARG A 144 -0.19 -5.12 4.09
C ARG A 144 -0.88 -5.10 2.74
N VAL A 145 -2.01 -5.78 2.62
CA VAL A 145 -2.85 -5.80 1.43
C VAL A 145 -4.21 -5.14 1.70
N PHE A 146 -4.72 -4.40 0.71
CA PHE A 146 -6.04 -3.78 0.73
C PHE A 146 -6.82 -4.25 -0.49
N ASN A 147 -7.50 -5.40 -0.36
CA ASN A 147 -8.28 -6.04 -1.42
C ASN A 147 -9.73 -6.32 -1.00
N LYS A 148 -10.18 -5.78 0.15
CA LYS A 148 -11.55 -5.98 0.66
C LYS A 148 -12.62 -5.67 -0.39
N ARG A 149 -12.41 -4.63 -1.22
CA ARG A 149 -13.29 -4.27 -2.33
C ARG A 149 -13.42 -5.39 -3.36
N ILE A 150 -12.29 -5.95 -3.81
CA ILE A 150 -12.24 -7.03 -4.81
C ILE A 150 -13.01 -8.24 -4.29
N ILE A 151 -12.77 -8.61 -3.03
CA ILE A 151 -13.47 -9.70 -2.36
C ILE A 151 -14.98 -9.40 -2.27
N ALA A 152 -15.36 -8.18 -1.87
CA ALA A 152 -16.76 -7.78 -1.73
C ALA A 152 -17.51 -7.73 -3.08
N ALA A 153 -16.83 -7.38 -4.17
CA ALA A 153 -17.35 -7.38 -5.53
C ALA A 153 -17.46 -8.80 -6.13
N GLY A 154 -17.11 -9.85 -5.36
CA GLY A 154 -17.12 -11.24 -5.86
C GLY A 154 -16.07 -11.52 -6.93
N ARG A 155 -15.10 -10.62 -7.13
CA ARG A 155 -14.08 -10.78 -8.17
C ARG A 155 -12.99 -11.73 -7.68
N PRO A 156 -12.69 -12.82 -8.41
CA PRO A 156 -11.63 -13.74 -8.03
C PRO A 156 -10.26 -13.07 -8.13
N ILE A 157 -9.34 -13.43 -7.24
CA ILE A 157 -7.94 -13.03 -7.36
C ILE A 157 -7.36 -13.73 -8.58
N ALA A 158 -6.79 -12.97 -9.51
CA ALA A 158 -6.23 -13.52 -10.74
C ALA A 158 -5.14 -14.55 -10.45
N ASN A 159 -5.01 -15.56 -11.32
CA ASN A 159 -4.02 -16.64 -11.21
C ASN A 159 -2.55 -16.17 -11.20
N TYR A 160 -2.31 -14.90 -11.52
CA TYR A 160 -1.01 -14.22 -11.51
C TYR A 160 -0.90 -13.14 -10.43
N ASP A 161 -1.66 -13.31 -9.34
CA ASP A 161 -1.64 -12.50 -8.13
C ASP A 161 -1.86 -13.37 -6.88
N TYR A 162 -1.68 -12.76 -5.72
CA TYR A 162 -1.84 -13.40 -4.41
C TYR A 162 -2.73 -12.58 -3.49
N ASP A 163 -3.44 -13.26 -2.57
CA ASP A 163 -4.07 -12.65 -1.40
C ASP A 163 -3.03 -12.33 -0.32
N SER A 164 -2.07 -11.50 -0.70
CA SER A 164 -1.00 -11.01 0.16
C SER A 164 -0.24 -9.89 -0.54
N ALA A 165 0.68 -9.24 0.17
CA ALA A 165 1.59 -8.26 -0.42
C ALA A 165 2.61 -8.88 -1.42
N ARG A 166 2.70 -10.21 -1.54
CA ARG A 166 3.70 -10.91 -2.35
C ARG A 166 3.57 -10.59 -3.84
N ALA A 167 4.71 -10.38 -4.48
CA ALA A 167 4.85 -10.34 -5.92
C ALA A 167 4.74 -11.74 -6.54
N PHE A 168 3.84 -11.90 -7.51
CA PHE A 168 3.77 -13.09 -8.35
C PHE A 168 5.03 -13.19 -9.24
N LYS A 169 5.71 -14.35 -9.21
CA LYS A 169 6.91 -14.68 -10.02
C LYS A 169 8.04 -13.62 -10.02
N GLY A 170 8.21 -12.87 -8.92
CA GLY A 170 9.32 -11.91 -8.79
C GLY A 170 9.10 -10.57 -9.49
N HIS A 171 7.93 -10.34 -10.09
CA HIS A 171 7.64 -9.09 -10.76
C HIS A 171 7.35 -7.95 -9.78
N ARG A 172 8.17 -6.89 -9.90
CA ARG A 172 8.03 -5.54 -9.30
C ARG A 172 8.52 -5.40 -7.85
N THR A 173 9.83 -5.17 -7.72
CA THR A 173 10.50 -4.53 -6.58
C THR A 173 11.23 -3.24 -6.96
N HIS A 174 11.19 -2.88 -8.25
CA HIS A 174 11.95 -1.78 -8.82
C HIS A 174 11.73 -0.46 -8.09
N THR A 175 10.47 -0.07 -7.83
CA THR A 175 10.15 1.17 -7.09
C THR A 175 10.77 1.18 -5.70
N SER A 176 10.66 0.07 -4.97
CA SER A 176 11.23 -0.06 -3.63
C SER A 176 12.76 0.03 -3.66
N PHE A 177 13.40 -0.55 -4.68
CA PHE A 177 14.84 -0.44 -4.90
C PHE A 177 15.27 0.99 -5.24
N THR A 178 14.58 1.67 -6.16
CA THR A 178 14.88 3.06 -6.52
C THR A 178 14.82 3.98 -5.30
N ILE A 179 13.88 3.72 -4.37
CA ILE A 179 13.70 4.58 -3.21
C ILE A 179 14.65 4.21 -2.07
N ALA A 180 14.80 2.91 -1.76
CA ALA A 180 15.49 2.47 -0.55
C ALA A 180 16.42 1.28 -0.77
N GLY A 181 16.78 0.91 -2.00
CA GLY A 181 17.70 -0.19 -2.26
C GLY A 181 19.09 0.04 -1.62
N PRO A 182 19.70 -0.99 -1.00
CA PRO A 182 21.08 -0.89 -0.56
C PRO A 182 22.02 -0.73 -1.77
N PRO A 183 23.23 -0.20 -1.58
CA PRO A 183 24.22 -0.14 -2.66
C PRO A 183 24.59 -1.56 -3.11
N MET A 184 24.42 -1.83 -4.40
CA MET A 184 24.72 -3.11 -5.04
C MET A 184 25.74 -2.94 -6.15
N PRO A 185 27.00 -3.35 -5.93
CA PRO A 185 28.04 -3.25 -6.94
C PRO A 185 27.87 -4.29 -8.05
N GLY A 186 28.26 -3.92 -9.27
CA GLY A 186 28.34 -4.85 -10.39
C GLY A 186 27.01 -5.23 -11.04
N VAL A 187 25.91 -4.56 -10.66
CA VAL A 187 24.61 -4.79 -11.30
C VAL A 187 24.59 -4.15 -12.69
N SER A 188 23.85 -4.78 -13.60
CA SER A 188 23.61 -4.30 -14.95
C SER A 188 22.29 -4.87 -15.47
N HIS A 189 21.75 -4.27 -16.52
CA HIS A 189 20.63 -4.85 -17.26
C HIS A 189 21.16 -5.35 -18.60
N PHE A 190 21.37 -6.66 -18.74
CA PHE A 190 22.00 -7.28 -19.92
C PHE A 190 23.33 -6.60 -20.34
N GLY A 191 24.15 -6.19 -19.37
CA GLY A 191 25.41 -5.49 -19.60
C GLY A 191 25.31 -3.96 -19.68
N TYR A 192 24.12 -3.40 -19.86
CA TYR A 192 23.89 -1.96 -19.86
C TYR A 192 23.86 -1.38 -18.44
N ALA A 193 24.23 -0.10 -18.32
CA ALA A 193 24.24 0.67 -17.08
C ALA A 193 24.99 -0.02 -15.93
N ARG A 194 26.11 -0.70 -16.26
CA ARG A 194 26.95 -1.38 -15.28
C ARG A 194 27.49 -0.39 -14.25
N GLY A 195 27.27 -0.68 -12.98
CA GLY A 195 27.75 0.19 -11.91
C GLY A 195 27.33 -0.28 -10.52
N ILE A 196 27.29 0.67 -9.59
CA ILE A 196 26.68 0.47 -8.28
C ILE A 196 25.28 1.06 -8.35
N ALA A 197 24.25 0.22 -8.29
CA ALA A 197 22.89 0.74 -8.16
C ALA A 197 22.56 0.91 -6.68
N GLN A 198 21.86 1.99 -6.34
CA GLN A 198 21.55 2.35 -4.97
C GLN A 198 20.26 3.17 -4.94
N GLY A 199 19.45 2.97 -3.91
CA GLY A 199 18.25 3.78 -3.71
C GLY A 199 18.58 5.18 -3.20
N VAL A 200 17.61 6.09 -3.30
CA VAL A 200 17.73 7.48 -2.81
C VAL A 200 17.94 7.55 -1.29
N ALA A 201 17.36 6.64 -0.52
CA ALA A 201 17.48 6.56 0.95
C ALA A 201 17.82 5.12 1.37
N PRO A 202 19.07 4.67 1.14
CA PRO A 202 19.44 3.26 1.23
C PRO A 202 19.37 2.71 2.67
N ALA A 203 19.44 3.56 3.70
CA ALA A 203 19.33 3.15 5.10
C ALA A 203 17.89 3.25 5.67
N ALA A 204 16.92 3.69 4.87
CA ALA A 204 15.52 3.80 5.31
C ALA A 204 14.82 2.45 5.40
N HIS A 205 13.84 2.36 6.30
CA HIS A 205 12.92 1.24 6.36
C HIS A 205 11.81 1.38 5.31
N VAL A 206 11.26 0.26 4.86
CA VAL A 206 10.18 0.19 3.88
C VAL A 206 8.93 -0.42 4.52
N ALA A 207 7.78 0.22 4.32
CA ALA A 207 6.47 -0.32 4.65
C ALA A 207 5.64 -0.44 3.37
N MET A 208 5.35 -1.67 2.94
CA MET A 208 4.59 -1.94 1.73
C MET A 208 3.09 -1.98 2.01
N TYR A 209 2.33 -1.22 1.21
CA TYR A 209 0.87 -1.19 1.19
C TYR A 209 0.43 -1.55 -0.24
N LYS A 210 0.05 -2.81 -0.44
CA LYS A 210 -0.53 -3.29 -1.68
C LYS A 210 -1.97 -2.83 -1.78
N VAL A 211 -2.26 -1.92 -2.70
CA VAL A 211 -3.62 -1.41 -2.95
C VAL A 211 -4.11 -1.69 -4.36
N VAL A 212 -3.24 -2.22 -5.22
CA VAL A 212 -3.55 -2.55 -6.61
C VAL A 212 -3.28 -4.03 -6.83
N SER A 213 -4.32 -4.76 -7.23
CA SER A 213 -4.26 -6.15 -7.65
C SER A 213 -4.20 -6.25 -9.18
N ALA A 214 -3.89 -7.44 -9.69
CA ALA A 214 -3.85 -7.74 -11.12
C ALA A 214 -5.12 -7.32 -11.86
N VAL A 215 -6.27 -7.53 -11.21
CA VAL A 215 -7.60 -7.26 -11.74
C VAL A 215 -7.93 -5.76 -11.81
N ASP A 216 -7.13 -4.90 -11.18
CA ASP A 216 -7.31 -3.45 -11.17
C ASP A 216 -6.52 -2.75 -12.30
N LEU A 217 -5.72 -3.50 -13.06
CA LEU A 217 -4.81 -3.00 -14.09
C LEU A 217 -5.36 -3.13 -15.53
N VAL A 218 -6.62 -3.54 -15.66
CA VAL A 218 -7.32 -3.70 -16.94
C VAL A 218 -8.27 -2.53 -17.15
#